data_AF-A0A026X0G6-F1
#
_entry.id   AF-A0A026X0G6-F1
#
_cell.length_a   1.000
_cell.length_b   1.000
_cell.length_c   1.000
_cell.angle_alpha   90.00
_cell.angle_beta   90.00
_cell.angle_gamma   90.00
#
_symmetry.space_group_name_H-M   'P 1'
#
loop_
_entity.id
_entity.type
_entity.pdbx_description
1 polymer ?
#
loop_
_entity_poly.entity_id
_entity_poly.type
_entity_poly.pdbx_seq_one_letter_code
_entity_poly.pdbx_strand_id
1 'polypeptide(L)'
;MHLKMHLKVLPFHKMLHVLAWLEGTWITDEPGNGTFPHSKAFTYYDQINITSIGQPMYNYIAQSWHPESGVPMHRETGFLQILPTSNTVILSLIDNIGLFTVEEGALSDDNKSFDIRSSNVLATSASPAPFSSMTQVRSIITENNLFN
;
A
#
# COMPACT_ATOMS: atom_id res chain seq x y z
N MET A 1 -10.39 21.60 27.78
CA MET A 1 -11.76 21.12 27.51
C MET A 1 -11.65 19.67 27.06
N HIS A 2 -11.88 18.70 27.95
CA HIS A 2 -11.78 17.27 27.61
C HIS A 2 -13.19 16.74 27.33
N LEU A 3 -13.57 16.71 26.06
CA LEU A 3 -14.76 15.98 25.64
C LEU A 3 -14.42 14.48 25.70
N LYS A 4 -15.12 13.70 26.52
CA LYS A 4 -15.09 12.23 26.39
C LYS A 4 -15.79 11.87 25.09
N MET A 5 -15.04 11.66 24.02
CA MET A 5 -15.58 11.07 22.80
C MET A 5 -15.90 9.60 23.05
N HIS A 6 -17.14 9.21 22.81
CA HIS A 6 -17.53 7.80 22.73
C HIS A 6 -17.31 7.32 21.30
N LEU A 7 -16.12 6.76 21.04
CA LEU A 7 -15.79 6.17 19.75
C LEU A 7 -16.65 4.90 19.56
N LYS A 8 -17.41 4.86 18.46
CA LYS A 8 -18.18 3.67 18.09
C LYS A 8 -17.30 2.73 17.29
N VAL A 9 -17.15 1.49 17.75
CA VAL A 9 -16.58 0.42 16.94
C VAL A 9 -17.62 0.01 15.90
N LEU A 10 -17.26 0.13 14.63
CA LEU A 10 -18.11 -0.33 13.53
C LEU A 10 -17.79 -1.80 13.22
N PRO A 11 -18.79 -2.60 12.83
CA PRO A 11 -18.54 -3.96 12.38
C PRO A 11 -17.73 -3.97 11.08
N PHE A 12 -17.05 -5.09 10.82
CA PHE A 12 -16.33 -5.30 9.56
C PHE A 12 -17.29 -5.17 8.37
N HIS A 13 -16.89 -4.39 7.36
CA HIS A 13 -17.77 -4.04 6.25
C HIS A 13 -17.88 -5.21 5.26
N LYS A 14 -19.10 -5.58 4.85
CA LYS A 14 -19.35 -6.74 3.97
C LYS A 14 -18.59 -6.70 2.63
N MET A 15 -18.38 -5.51 2.08
CA MET A 15 -17.60 -5.33 0.83
C MET A 15 -16.16 -5.81 0.95
N LEU A 16 -15.59 -5.82 2.15
CA LEU A 16 -14.21 -6.24 2.38
C LEU A 16 -14.06 -7.75 2.57
N HIS A 17 -15.16 -8.53 2.62
CA HIS A 17 -15.10 -9.98 2.86
C HIS A 17 -14.24 -10.72 1.82
N VAL A 18 -14.31 -10.34 0.55
CA VAL A 18 -13.51 -10.96 -0.53
C VAL A 18 -12.03 -10.58 -0.47
N LEU A 19 -11.69 -9.56 0.33
CA LEU A 19 -10.32 -9.10 0.59
C LEU A 19 -9.96 -9.27 2.08
N ALA A 20 -10.67 -10.12 2.83
CA ALA A 20 -10.46 -10.27 4.26
C ALA A 20 -9.06 -10.79 4.61
N TRP A 21 -8.43 -11.50 3.66
CA TRP A 21 -7.07 -12.00 3.80
C TRP A 21 -6.03 -10.88 3.90
N LEU A 22 -6.30 -9.66 3.44
CA LEU A 22 -5.37 -8.52 3.53
C LEU A 22 -5.23 -7.96 4.96
N GLU A 23 -6.29 -8.02 5.76
CA GLU A 23 -6.34 -7.38 7.08
C GLU A 23 -5.26 -7.95 8.00
N GLY A 24 -4.36 -7.09 8.49
CA GLY A 24 -3.29 -7.51 9.38
C GLY A 24 -2.02 -6.68 9.26
N THR A 25 -0.97 -7.18 9.90
CA THR A 25 0.40 -6.66 9.76
C THR A 25 1.24 -7.70 9.05
N TRP A 26 1.83 -7.27 7.95
CA TRP A 26 2.70 -8.06 7.09
C TRP A 26 4.11 -7.54 7.27
N ILE A 27 5.06 -8.44 7.44
CA ILE A 27 6.48 -8.11 7.62
C ILE A 27 7.25 -9.02 6.67
N THR A 28 8.25 -8.48 5.98
CA THR A 28 9.14 -9.29 5.15
C THR A 28 9.98 -10.22 6.03
N ASP A 29 9.94 -11.53 5.77
CA ASP A 29 10.78 -12.52 6.47
C ASP A 29 12.27 -12.35 6.12
N GLU A 30 12.55 -12.03 4.85
CA GLU A 30 13.89 -11.79 4.31
C GLU A 30 13.96 -10.41 3.65
N PRO A 31 15.14 -9.78 3.55
CA PRO A 31 15.26 -8.46 2.94
C PRO A 31 14.79 -8.46 1.47
N GLY A 32 13.92 -7.51 1.13
CA GLY A 32 13.56 -7.18 -0.25
C GLY A 32 14.75 -6.60 -1.01
N ASN A 33 14.69 -6.64 -2.35
CA ASN A 33 15.74 -6.14 -3.22
C ASN A 33 15.23 -4.96 -4.04
N GLY A 34 15.80 -3.78 -3.81
CA GLY A 34 15.53 -2.58 -4.56
C GLY A 34 16.61 -2.33 -5.61
N THR A 35 16.19 -1.99 -6.82
CA THR A 35 17.10 -1.51 -7.87
C THR A 35 16.55 -0.23 -8.46
N PHE A 36 17.45 0.66 -8.84
CA PHE A 36 17.10 1.92 -9.46
C PHE A 36 18.11 2.24 -10.57
N PRO A 37 17.69 2.80 -11.73
CA PRO A 37 18.62 3.09 -12.83
C PRO A 37 19.84 3.87 -12.35
N HIS A 38 21.04 3.40 -12.73
CA HIS A 38 22.33 4.00 -12.39
C HIS A 38 22.69 4.05 -10.89
N SER A 39 21.92 3.38 -10.02
CA SER A 39 22.21 3.24 -8.59
C SER A 39 22.65 1.81 -8.26
N LYS A 40 23.42 1.65 -7.17
CA LYS A 40 23.71 0.31 -6.64
C LYS A 40 22.41 -0.31 -6.15
N ALA A 41 22.25 -1.62 -6.38
CA ALA A 41 21.19 -2.38 -5.72
C ALA A 41 21.27 -2.20 -4.20
N PHE A 42 20.11 -2.12 -3.56
CA PHE A 42 19.96 -1.98 -2.12
C PHE A 42 18.97 -3.02 -1.60
N THR A 43 19.03 -3.29 -0.31
CA THR A 43 18.08 -4.19 0.35
C THR A 43 17.34 -3.45 1.46
N TYR A 44 16.16 -3.94 1.83
CA TYR A 44 15.31 -3.34 2.85
C TYR A 44 14.40 -4.37 3.51
N TYR A 45 14.01 -4.12 4.76
CA TYR A 45 12.85 -4.80 5.37
C TYR A 45 11.62 -3.90 5.23
N ASP A 46 10.47 -4.49 4.97
CA ASP A 46 9.19 -3.78 4.92
C ASP A 46 8.21 -4.31 5.97
N GLN A 47 7.36 -3.39 6.44
CA GLN A 47 6.16 -3.70 7.18
C GLN A 47 4.99 -2.97 6.54
N ILE A 48 3.92 -3.71 6.24
CA ILE A 48 2.65 -3.17 5.77
C ILE A 48 1.58 -3.46 6.81
N ASN A 49 0.86 -2.44 7.23
CA ASN A 49 -0.30 -2.55 8.10
C ASN A 49 -1.56 -2.19 7.30
N ILE A 50 -2.47 -3.15 7.18
CA ILE A 50 -3.77 -3.00 6.53
C ILE A 50 -4.85 -3.18 7.57
N THR A 51 -5.65 -2.14 7.80
CA THR A 51 -6.64 -2.15 8.88
C THR A 51 -8.00 -1.60 8.46
N SER A 52 -9.07 -2.24 8.92
CA SER A 52 -10.44 -1.77 8.74
C SER A 52 -10.96 -1.06 9.98
N ILE A 53 -11.65 0.06 9.77
CA ILE A 53 -12.44 0.73 10.81
C ILE A 53 -13.95 0.58 10.58
N GLY A 54 -14.35 -0.42 9.80
CA GLY A 54 -15.75 -0.73 9.44
C GLY A 54 -16.34 0.13 8.32
N GLN A 55 -15.54 1.00 7.71
CA GLN A 55 -15.84 1.65 6.44
C GLN A 55 -15.61 0.68 5.26
N PRO A 56 -16.19 0.91 4.06
CA PRO A 56 -16.00 0.07 2.89
C PRO A 56 -14.62 0.23 2.22
N MET A 57 -13.57 0.34 3.03
CA MET A 57 -12.18 0.50 2.62
C MET A 57 -11.23 0.09 3.74
N TYR A 58 -10.00 -0.26 3.38
CA TYR A 58 -8.90 -0.42 4.32
C TYR A 58 -8.05 0.85 4.42
N ASN A 59 -7.52 1.10 5.61
CA ASN A 59 -6.37 1.97 5.79
C ASN A 59 -5.12 1.17 5.46
N TYR A 60 -4.18 1.78 4.76
CA TYR A 60 -2.91 1.17 4.37
C TYR A 60 -1.75 2.04 4.88
N ILE A 61 -0.76 1.42 5.52
CA ILE A 61 0.47 2.06 5.97
C ILE A 61 1.63 1.11 5.69
N ALA A 62 2.61 1.54 4.89
CA ALA A 62 3.86 0.82 4.71
C ALA A 62 5.06 1.63 5.19
N GLN A 63 6.06 0.92 5.71
CA GLN A 63 7.33 1.48 6.16
C GLN A 63 8.46 0.52 5.84
N SER A 64 9.55 1.07 5.31
CA SER A 64 10.79 0.34 5.03
C SER A 64 11.89 0.71 6.03
N TRP A 65 12.82 -0.21 6.26
CA TRP A 65 14.02 0.03 7.06
C TRP A 65 15.27 -0.58 6.41
N HIS A 66 16.41 0.07 6.64
CA HIS A 66 17.70 -0.46 6.24
C HIS A 66 18.02 -1.74 7.06
N PRO A 67 18.43 -2.86 6.44
CA PRO A 67 18.55 -4.15 7.13
C PRO A 67 19.56 -4.18 8.28
N GLU A 68 20.71 -3.54 8.09
CA GLU A 68 21.77 -3.56 9.11
C GLU A 68 21.61 -2.46 10.18
N SER A 69 21.37 -1.23 9.76
CA SER A 69 21.32 -0.07 10.67
C SER A 69 19.96 0.16 11.32
N GLY A 70 18.89 -0.46 10.80
CA GLY A 70 17.52 -0.24 11.27
C GLY A 70 17.00 1.18 11.01
N VAL A 71 17.70 1.98 10.21
CA VAL A 71 17.29 3.35 9.89
C VAL A 71 16.02 3.32 9.01
N PRO A 72 14.97 4.09 9.36
CA PRO A 72 13.78 4.21 8.50
C PRO A 72 14.13 4.75 7.11
N MET A 73 13.53 4.16 6.08
CA MET A 73 13.72 4.51 4.67
C MET A 73 12.42 5.07 4.06
N HIS A 74 11.80 4.33 3.14
CA HIS A 74 10.57 4.73 2.47
C HIS A 74 9.35 4.60 3.40
N ARG A 75 8.33 5.43 3.16
CA ARG A 75 7.06 5.37 3.88
C ARG A 75 5.94 5.83 2.97
N GLU A 76 4.86 5.08 2.95
CA GLU A 76 3.65 5.41 2.22
C GLU A 76 2.40 5.08 3.03
N THR A 77 1.31 5.76 2.72
CA THR A 77 0.02 5.54 3.37
C THR A 77 -1.12 5.93 2.47
N GLY A 78 -2.29 5.33 2.69
CA GLY A 78 -3.47 5.66 1.93
C GLY A 78 -4.62 4.70 2.18
N PHE A 79 -5.42 4.45 1.15
CA PHE A 79 -6.63 3.65 1.25
C PHE A 79 -6.71 2.60 0.13
N LEU A 80 -7.23 1.43 0.49
CA LEU A 80 -7.56 0.35 -0.45
C LEU A 80 -9.07 0.14 -0.49
N GLN A 81 -9.64 0.15 -1.70
CA GLN A 81 -11.07 0.01 -1.95
C GLN A 81 -11.34 -1.12 -2.95
N ILE A 82 -12.57 -1.64 -2.94
CA ILE A 82 -13.06 -2.57 -3.95
C ILE A 82 -14.42 -2.12 -4.48
N LEU A 83 -14.57 -2.13 -5.81
CA LEU A 83 -15.84 -1.88 -6.50
C LEU A 83 -16.54 -3.23 -6.77
N PRO A 84 -17.66 -3.54 -6.08
CA PRO A 84 -18.25 -4.88 -6.12
C PRO A 84 -18.79 -5.31 -7.48
N THR A 85 -19.20 -4.35 -8.32
CA THR A 85 -19.79 -4.65 -9.63
C THR A 85 -18.74 -5.09 -10.64
N SER A 86 -17.52 -4.56 -10.54
CA SER A 86 -16.43 -4.79 -11.50
C SER A 86 -15.28 -5.60 -10.93
N ASN A 87 -15.31 -5.95 -9.63
CA ASN A 87 -14.18 -6.49 -8.88
C ASN A 87 -12.91 -5.64 -8.98
N THR A 88 -13.06 -4.34 -9.25
CA THR A 88 -11.93 -3.42 -9.37
C THR A 88 -11.40 -3.11 -7.97
N VAL A 89 -10.12 -3.40 -7.75
CA VAL A 89 -9.37 -2.97 -6.58
C VAL A 89 -8.69 -1.65 -6.90
N ILE A 90 -8.78 -0.70 -5.97
CA ILE A 90 -8.20 0.63 -6.10
C ILE A 90 -7.31 0.88 -4.89
N LEU A 91 -6.05 1.23 -5.11
CA LEU A 91 -5.10 1.63 -4.09
C LEU A 91 -4.68 3.08 -4.35
N SER A 92 -4.99 3.96 -3.41
CA SER A 92 -4.60 5.38 -3.49
C SER A 92 -3.58 5.67 -2.41
N LEU A 93 -2.36 6.09 -2.79
CA LEU A 93 -1.24 6.28 -1.88
C LEU A 93 -0.66 7.68 -1.97
N ILE A 94 -0.06 8.10 -0.85
CA ILE A 94 0.89 9.20 -0.76
C ILE A 94 2.14 8.70 -0.07
N ASP A 95 3.31 9.18 -0.47
CA ASP A 95 4.59 8.75 0.11
C ASP A 95 5.45 9.90 0.66
N ASN A 96 6.50 9.52 1.39
CA ASN A 96 7.44 10.44 2.01
C ASN A 96 8.47 11.03 1.03
N ILE A 97 8.50 10.58 -0.23
CA ILE A 97 9.28 11.16 -1.31
C ILE A 97 8.45 12.09 -2.19
N GLY A 98 7.20 12.35 -1.80
CA GLY A 98 6.33 13.36 -2.41
C GLY A 98 5.60 12.89 -3.67
N LEU A 99 5.37 11.58 -3.83
CA LEU A 99 4.51 11.01 -4.87
C LEU A 99 3.11 10.68 -4.35
N PHE A 100 2.18 10.69 -5.29
CA PHE A 100 0.77 10.40 -5.11
C PHE A 100 0.35 9.47 -6.24
N THR A 101 -0.15 8.28 -5.91
CA THR A 101 -0.58 7.30 -6.91
C THR A 101 -2.05 6.96 -6.74
N VAL A 102 -2.71 6.69 -7.86
CA VAL A 102 -3.98 5.97 -7.92
C VAL A 102 -3.73 4.76 -8.80
N GLU A 103 -3.86 3.57 -8.22
CA GLU A 103 -3.56 2.29 -8.84
C GLU A 103 -4.81 1.43 -8.91
N GLU A 104 -5.10 0.86 -10.09
CA GLU A 104 -6.31 0.11 -10.35
C GLU A 104 -6.01 -1.24 -11.01
N GLY A 105 -6.81 -2.23 -10.68
CA GLY A 105 -6.67 -3.60 -11.16
C GLY A 105 -7.91 -4.42 -10.82
N ALA A 106 -7.96 -5.68 -11.24
CA ALA A 106 -9.06 -6.58 -10.92
C ALA A 106 -8.62 -7.65 -9.91
N LEU A 107 -9.49 -7.95 -8.95
CA LEU A 107 -9.36 -9.12 -8.09
C LEU A 107 -9.49 -10.38 -8.94
N SER A 108 -8.60 -11.35 -8.74
CA SER A 108 -8.64 -12.65 -9.43
C SER A 108 -9.89 -13.44 -9.07
N ASP A 109 -10.30 -14.36 -9.94
CA ASP A 109 -11.52 -15.16 -9.75
C ASP A 109 -11.52 -16.01 -8.47
N ASP A 110 -10.34 -16.40 -8.00
CA ASP A 110 -10.15 -17.13 -6.74
C ASP A 110 -10.09 -16.22 -5.50
N ASN A 111 -10.17 -14.90 -5.69
CA ASN A 111 -10.02 -13.84 -4.69
C ASN A 111 -8.67 -13.81 -3.96
N LYS A 112 -7.61 -14.39 -4.52
CA LYS A 112 -6.31 -14.55 -3.86
C LYS A 112 -5.24 -13.57 -4.32
N SER A 113 -5.50 -12.80 -5.36
CA SER A 113 -4.51 -11.89 -5.94
C SER A 113 -5.12 -10.74 -6.71
N PHE A 114 -4.33 -9.68 -6.91
CA PHE A 114 -4.65 -8.62 -7.85
C PHE A 114 -3.35 -7.98 -8.36
N ASP A 115 -3.38 -7.57 -9.63
CA ASP A 115 -2.31 -6.83 -10.30
C ASP A 115 -2.83 -5.43 -10.61
N ILE A 116 -2.30 -4.43 -9.91
CA ILE A 116 -2.74 -3.04 -10.00
C ILE A 116 -1.69 -2.21 -10.74
N ARG A 117 -2.14 -1.28 -11.57
CA ARG A 117 -1.30 -0.33 -12.29
C ARG A 117 -1.80 1.08 -12.06
N SER A 118 -0.88 2.02 -11.93
CA SER A 118 -1.23 3.42 -11.73
C SER A 118 -1.99 3.98 -12.94
N SER A 119 -3.22 4.46 -12.73
CA SER A 119 -3.95 5.31 -13.67
C SER A 119 -3.48 6.77 -13.57
N ASN A 120 -3.00 7.17 -12.39
CA ASN A 120 -2.40 8.48 -12.15
C ASN A 120 -1.16 8.38 -11.26
N VAL A 121 -0.14 9.15 -11.60
CA VAL A 121 1.04 9.43 -10.77
C VAL A 121 1.24 10.93 -10.76
N LEU A 122 1.31 11.53 -9.57
CA LEU A 122 1.59 12.95 -9.38
C LEU A 122 2.80 13.09 -8.44
N ALA A 123 3.63 14.09 -8.70
CA ALA A 123 4.77 14.42 -7.87
C ALA A 123 4.65 15.86 -7.37
N THR A 124 4.98 16.07 -6.11
CA THR A 124 5.19 17.42 -5.58
C THR A 124 6.50 18.00 -6.07
N SER A 125 6.66 19.33 -5.97
CA SER A 125 7.94 20.00 -6.23
C SER A 125 9.06 19.59 -5.27
N ALA A 126 8.73 18.92 -4.15
CA ALA A 126 9.70 18.39 -3.21
C ALA A 126 10.22 17.00 -3.61
N SER A 127 9.58 16.33 -4.58
CA SER A 127 10.01 15.00 -5.00
C SER A 127 11.36 15.07 -5.73
N PRO A 128 12.39 14.37 -5.24
CA PRO A 128 13.72 14.45 -5.83
C PRO A 128 13.75 13.72 -7.17
N ALA A 129 14.62 14.17 -8.08
CA ALA A 129 14.92 13.41 -9.27
C ALA A 129 15.58 12.06 -8.88
N PRO A 130 15.26 10.97 -9.60
CA PRO A 130 14.36 10.92 -10.76
C PRO A 130 12.90 10.59 -10.43
N PHE A 131 12.53 10.42 -9.16
CA PHE A 131 11.18 10.03 -8.76
C PHE A 131 10.12 11.01 -9.25
N SER A 132 10.44 12.30 -9.29
CA SER A 132 9.56 13.34 -9.85
C SER A 132 9.20 13.16 -11.33
N SER A 133 9.93 12.32 -12.06
CA SER A 133 9.64 11.96 -13.46
C SER A 133 8.94 10.61 -13.62
N MET A 134 8.56 9.95 -12.52
CA MET A 134 7.87 8.66 -12.57
C MET A 134 6.48 8.80 -13.20
N THR A 135 6.19 7.94 -14.17
CA THR A 135 4.93 7.97 -14.93
C THR A 135 4.04 6.76 -14.68
N GLN A 136 4.60 5.70 -14.08
CA GLN A 136 3.87 4.47 -13.84
C GLN A 136 4.39 3.73 -12.61
N VAL A 137 3.46 3.17 -11.84
CA VAL A 137 3.69 2.20 -10.76
C VAL A 137 2.85 0.95 -11.07
N ARG A 138 3.36 -0.22 -10.67
CA ARG A 138 2.64 -1.49 -10.75
C ARG A 138 2.98 -2.32 -9.53
N SER A 139 1.95 -2.94 -8.94
CA SER A 139 2.11 -3.85 -7.80
C SER A 139 1.34 -5.15 -8.05
N ILE A 140 1.94 -6.28 -7.66
CA ILE A 140 1.30 -7.59 -7.72
C ILE A 140 1.15 -8.10 -6.29
N ILE A 141 -0.10 -8.22 -5.84
CA ILE A 141 -0.40 -8.54 -4.46
C ILE A 141 -1.10 -9.90 -4.42
N THR A 142 -0.66 -10.77 -3.52
CA THR A 142 -1.18 -12.14 -3.36
C THR A 142 -1.39 -12.48 -1.89
N GLU A 143 -2.25 -13.47 -1.61
CA GLU A 143 -2.54 -13.94 -0.24
C GLU A 143 -1.30 -14.37 0.56
N ASN A 144 -0.19 -14.69 -0.12
CA ASN A 144 1.05 -15.16 0.52
C ASN A 144 2.20 -14.15 0.40
N ASN A 145 1.99 -13.03 -0.31
CA ASN A 145 3.02 -12.01 -0.49
C ASN A 145 2.38 -10.67 -0.88
N LEU A 146 2.55 -9.67 -0.02
CA LEU A 146 2.17 -8.28 -0.31
C LEU A 146 3.35 -7.42 -0.80
N PHE A 147 4.57 -7.96 -0.76
CA PHE A 147 5.77 -7.23 -1.10
C PHE A 147 6.14 -7.49 -2.56
N ASN A 148 6.42 -6.41 -3.31
CA ASN A 148 6.87 -6.47 -4.70
C ASN A 148 8.29 -6.99 -4.83
#